data_AF-Q4RK62-F1
#
_entry.id   AF-Q4RK62-F1
#
_cell.length_a   1.000
_cell.length_b   1.000
_cell.length_c   1.000
_cell.angle_alpha   90.00
_cell.angle_beta   90.00
_cell.angle_gamma   90.00
#
_symmetry.space_group_name_H-M   'P 1'
#
loop_
_entity.id
_entity.type
_entity.pdbx_description
1 polymer ?
#
loop_
_entity_poly.entity_id
_entity_poly.type
_entity_poly.pdbx_seq_one_letter_code
_entity_poly.pdbx_strand_id
1 'polypeptide(L)'
;MPTAVIMEENFDKLLEQCETQELEAPGGIATPQVYAQLLSLYFLHNDMNNARYLWKRTPQAIKSANPYLAAIWTVGQCIWQRDFPGIYTAIAAFQWSENILPVMVALRGGFELHRQGASDQFPA
;
A
#
# COMPACT_ATOMS: atom_id res chain seq x y z
N MET A 1 2.68 -6.85 -23.11
CA MET A 1 2.45 -6.46 -21.70
C MET A 1 1.46 -7.42 -21.03
N PRO A 2 1.83 -8.65 -20.60
CA PRO A 2 0.92 -9.53 -19.85
C PRO A 2 1.24 -9.65 -18.34
N THR A 3 2.46 -9.35 -17.89
CA THR A 3 2.88 -9.61 -16.50
C THR A 3 2.25 -8.65 -15.48
N ALA A 4 2.00 -7.40 -15.88
CA ALA A 4 1.41 -6.39 -14.98
C ALA A 4 -0.06 -6.70 -14.65
N VAL A 5 -0.85 -7.12 -15.66
CA VAL A 5 -2.29 -7.40 -15.51
C VAL A 5 -2.54 -8.59 -14.59
N ILE A 6 -1.73 -9.66 -14.73
CA ILE A 6 -1.86 -10.87 -13.91
C ILE A 6 -1.52 -10.60 -12.43
N MET A 7 -0.60 -9.67 -12.15
CA MET A 7 -0.29 -9.25 -10.78
C MET A 7 -1.42 -8.40 -10.19
N GLU A 8 -2.01 -7.49 -10.96
CA GLU A 8 -3.17 -6.67 -10.54
C GLU A 8 -4.36 -7.53 -10.11
N GLU A 9 -4.78 -8.49 -10.94
CA GLU A 9 -5.90 -9.40 -10.62
C GLU A 9 -5.67 -10.20 -9.33
N ASN A 10 -4.40 -10.43 -8.97
CA ASN A 10 -4.03 -11.14 -7.75
C ASN A 10 -4.08 -10.22 -6.52
N PHE A 11 -3.78 -8.92 -6.68
CA PHE A 11 -3.89 -7.93 -5.62
C PHE A 11 -5.34 -7.58 -5.28
N ASP A 12 -6.24 -7.50 -6.27
CA ASP A 12 -7.67 -7.31 -6.04
C ASP A 12 -8.27 -8.43 -5.16
N LYS A 13 -7.95 -9.69 -5.49
CA LYS A 13 -8.39 -10.84 -4.70
C LYS A 13 -7.80 -10.84 -3.30
N LEU A 14 -6.53 -10.43 -3.16
CA LEU A 14 -5.89 -10.30 -1.85
C LEU A 14 -6.54 -9.19 -1.01
N LEU A 15 -6.94 -8.08 -1.64
CA LEU A 15 -7.64 -7.00 -0.98
C LEU A 15 -8.98 -7.48 -0.43
N GLU A 16 -9.81 -8.12 -1.26
CA GLU A 16 -11.11 -8.66 -0.85
C GLU A 16 -10.98 -9.68 0.30
N GLN A 17 -9.96 -10.54 0.24
CA GLN A 17 -9.66 -11.48 1.33
C GLN A 17 -9.27 -10.77 2.63
N CYS A 18 -8.43 -9.73 2.56
CA CYS A 18 -8.05 -8.99 3.74
C CYS A 18 -9.21 -8.18 4.32
N GLU A 19 -10.09 -7.60 3.48
CA GLU A 19 -11.31 -6.92 3.92
C GLU A 19 -12.25 -7.89 4.63
N THR A 20 -12.45 -9.09 4.07
CA THR A 20 -13.26 -10.14 4.69
C THR A 20 -12.68 -10.56 6.04
N GLN A 21 -11.36 -10.77 6.12
CA GLN A 21 -10.69 -11.10 7.39
C GLN A 21 -10.78 -9.98 8.43
N GLU A 22 -10.84 -8.71 8.00
CA GLU A 22 -11.01 -7.59 8.90
C GLU A 22 -12.43 -7.51 9.46
N LEU A 23 -13.44 -7.81 8.63
CA LEU A 23 -14.85 -7.84 9.02
C LEU A 23 -15.20 -9.06 9.88
N GLU A 24 -14.62 -10.22 9.60
CA GLU A 24 -14.84 -11.47 10.34
C GLU A 24 -13.94 -11.59 11.58
N ALA A 25 -13.10 -10.59 11.85
CA ALA A 25 -12.17 -10.63 12.96
C ALA A 25 -12.89 -10.77 14.31
N PRO A 26 -12.52 -11.76 15.14
CA PRO A 26 -13.14 -11.97 16.44
C PRO A 26 -12.91 -10.74 17.34
N GLY A 27 -14.00 -10.12 17.79
CA GLY A 27 -13.93 -8.89 18.60
C GLY A 27 -13.78 -7.60 17.80
N GLY A 28 -13.93 -7.64 16.46
CA GLY A 28 -13.92 -6.46 15.60
C GLY A 28 -12.54 -5.80 15.46
N ILE A 29 -11.47 -6.50 15.83
CA ILE A 29 -10.08 -6.04 15.73
C ILE A 29 -9.27 -7.12 15.03
N ALA A 30 -8.81 -6.84 13.81
CA ALA A 30 -8.01 -7.77 13.03
C ALA A 30 -6.56 -7.84 13.50
N THR A 31 -5.82 -8.79 12.94
CA THR A 31 -4.39 -8.91 13.25
C THR A 31 -3.60 -7.72 12.68
N PRO A 32 -2.48 -7.33 13.31
CA PRO A 32 -1.62 -6.27 12.79
C PRO A 32 -1.14 -6.50 11.36
N GLN A 33 -0.98 -7.78 10.97
CA GLN A 33 -0.57 -8.17 9.64
C GLN A 33 -1.65 -7.86 8.59
N VAL A 34 -2.92 -8.19 8.90
CA VAL A 34 -4.07 -7.88 8.03
C VAL A 34 -4.19 -6.39 7.81
N TYR A 35 -4.08 -5.58 8.87
CA TYR A 35 -4.08 -4.12 8.73
C TYR A 35 -2.94 -3.59 7.85
N ALA A 36 -1.74 -4.16 7.98
CA ALA A 36 -0.59 -3.76 7.17
C ALA A 36 -0.79 -4.10 5.68
N GLN A 37 -1.33 -5.28 5.38
CA GLN A 37 -1.64 -5.68 4.00
C GLN A 37 -2.76 -4.81 3.41
N LEU A 38 -3.88 -4.64 4.11
CA LEU A 38 -4.98 -3.77 3.70
C LEU A 38 -4.53 -2.35 3.38
N LEU A 39 -3.74 -1.75 4.27
CA LEU A 39 -3.27 -0.37 4.10
C LEU A 39 -2.38 -0.25 2.85
N SER A 40 -1.49 -1.22 2.64
CA SER A 40 -0.60 -1.26 1.47
C SER A 40 -1.38 -1.43 0.18
N LEU A 41 -2.39 -2.31 0.17
CA LEU A 41 -3.25 -2.57 -0.99
C LEU A 41 -4.10 -1.35 -1.32
N TYR A 42 -4.72 -0.69 -0.33
CA TYR A 42 -5.45 0.56 -0.60
C TYR A 42 -4.59 1.63 -1.26
N PHE A 43 -3.31 1.76 -0.87
CA PHE A 43 -2.40 2.67 -1.55
C PHE A 43 -2.09 2.26 -2.99
N LEU A 44 -1.99 0.96 -3.26
CA LEU A 44 -1.80 0.44 -4.62
C LEU A 44 -3.01 0.76 -5.51
N HIS A 45 -4.22 0.61 -4.99
CA HIS A 45 -5.48 0.94 -5.68
C HIS A 45 -5.80 2.44 -5.70
N ASN A 46 -4.90 3.29 -5.20
CA ASN A 46 -5.10 4.74 -5.08
C ASN A 46 -6.33 5.13 -4.22
N ASP A 47 -6.78 4.25 -3.33
CA ASP A 47 -7.91 4.48 -2.42
C ASP A 47 -7.46 5.08 -1.09
N MET A 48 -7.02 6.34 -1.18
CA MET A 48 -6.50 7.09 -0.02
C MET A 48 -7.56 7.32 1.07
N ASN A 49 -8.84 7.37 0.70
CA ASN A 49 -9.93 7.59 1.65
C ASN A 49 -10.10 6.38 2.55
N ASN A 50 -10.21 5.18 1.95
CA ASN A 50 -10.33 3.95 2.72
C ASN A 50 -9.08 3.67 3.56
N ALA A 51 -7.88 3.93 3.03
CA ALA A 51 -6.64 3.84 3.81
C ALA A 51 -6.67 4.76 5.06
N ARG A 52 -7.17 5.99 4.92
CA ARG A 52 -7.28 6.94 6.04
C ARG A 52 -8.32 6.50 7.07
N TYR A 53 -9.45 5.96 6.62
CA TYR A 53 -10.48 5.43 7.52
C TYR A 53 -9.99 4.18 8.25
N LEU A 54 -9.31 3.27 7.56
CA LEU A 54 -8.63 2.12 8.13
C LEU A 54 -7.66 2.57 9.23
N TRP A 55 -6.76 3.51 8.92
CA TRP A 55 -5.80 4.04 9.89
C TRP A 55 -6.47 4.64 11.12
N LYS A 56 -7.61 5.34 10.96
CA LYS A 56 -8.35 5.90 12.09
C LYS A 56 -8.98 4.83 12.99
N ARG A 57 -9.53 3.75 12.41
CA ARG A 57 -10.16 2.67 13.18
C ARG A 57 -9.16 1.73 13.85
N THR A 58 -7.95 1.59 13.30
CA THR A 58 -6.92 0.73 13.91
C THR A 58 -6.53 1.24 15.31
N PRO A 59 -6.63 0.40 16.35
CA PRO A 59 -6.25 0.76 17.72
C PRO A 59 -4.78 1.20 17.84
N GLN A 60 -4.51 2.17 18.72
CA GLN A 60 -3.16 2.70 18.93
C GLN A 60 -2.17 1.61 19.38
N ALA A 61 -2.63 0.63 20.17
CA ALA A 61 -1.81 -0.51 20.59
C ALA A 61 -1.24 -1.29 19.40
N ILE A 62 -2.03 -1.47 18.34
CA ILE A 62 -1.59 -2.19 17.13
C ILE A 62 -0.59 -1.34 16.32
N LYS A 63 -0.85 -0.04 16.20
CA LYS A 63 0.05 0.89 15.50
C LYS A 63 1.43 0.95 16.16
N SER A 64 1.46 0.99 17.49
CA SER A 64 2.71 1.04 18.25
C SER A 64 3.43 -0.30 18.31
N ALA A 65 2.70 -1.42 18.28
CA ALA A 65 3.28 -2.76 18.29
C ALA A 65 3.90 -3.17 16.96
N ASN A 66 3.45 -2.57 15.84
CA ASN A 66 3.86 -2.99 14.51
C ASN A 66 4.57 -1.85 13.74
N PRO A 67 5.90 -1.92 13.58
CA PRO A 67 6.66 -0.88 12.86
C PRO A 67 6.34 -0.85 11.36
N TYR A 68 5.87 -1.95 10.77
CA TYR A 68 5.45 -2.00 9.37
C TYR A 68 4.27 -1.06 9.12
N LEU A 69 3.29 -1.00 10.03
CA LEU A 69 2.13 -0.12 9.89
C LEU A 69 2.53 1.35 9.84
N ALA A 70 3.43 1.77 10.73
CA ALA A 70 3.95 3.13 10.73
C ALA A 70 4.71 3.44 9.44
N ALA A 71 5.56 2.52 8.98
CA ALA A 71 6.30 2.69 7.73
C ALA A 71 5.38 2.77 6.50
N ILE A 72 4.39 1.89 6.39
CA ILE A 72 3.38 1.92 5.32
C ILE A 72 2.64 3.26 5.33
N TRP A 73 2.23 3.73 6.52
CA TRP A 73 1.56 5.02 6.64
C TRP A 73 2.43 6.20 6.19
N THR A 74 3.73 6.18 6.50
CA THR A 74 4.69 7.18 5.99
C THR A 74 4.75 7.18 4.46
N VAL A 75 4.78 6.00 3.83
CA VAL A 75 4.70 5.90 2.35
C VAL A 75 3.40 6.53 1.85
N GLY A 76 2.27 6.22 2.49
CA GLY A 76 0.96 6.82 2.19
C GLY A 76 0.93 8.35 2.31
N GLN A 77 1.63 8.91 3.30
CA GLN A 77 1.75 10.37 3.45
C GLN A 77 2.50 11.00 2.28
N CYS A 78 3.61 10.40 1.83
CA CYS A 78 4.33 10.84 0.63
C CYS A 78 3.44 10.75 -0.63
N ILE A 79 2.68 9.66 -0.78
CA ILE A 79 1.70 9.52 -1.89
C ILE A 79 0.67 10.64 -1.85
N TRP A 80 0.10 10.93 -0.68
CA TRP A 80 -0.91 11.99 -0.53
C TRP A 80 -0.32 13.37 -0.88
N GLN A 81 0.89 13.67 -0.43
CA GLN A 81 1.57 14.91 -0.76
C GLN A 81 2.08 14.96 -2.20
N ARG A 82 1.95 13.86 -2.96
CA ARG A 82 2.55 13.67 -4.29
C ARG A 82 4.07 13.89 -4.28
N ASP A 83 4.71 13.58 -3.15
CA ASP A 83 6.15 13.64 -2.98
C ASP A 83 6.77 12.36 -3.54
N PHE A 84 6.91 12.32 -4.87
CA PHE A 84 7.44 11.14 -5.57
C PHE A 84 8.83 10.73 -5.05
N PRO A 85 9.83 11.63 -4.92
CA PRO A 85 11.12 11.28 -4.30
C PRO A 85 10.95 10.66 -2.92
N GLY A 86 10.10 11.25 -2.07
CA GLY A 86 9.79 10.75 -0.74
C GLY A 86 9.19 9.35 -0.73
N ILE A 87 8.32 9.00 -1.70
CA ILE A 87 7.77 7.64 -1.85
C ILE A 87 8.91 6.62 -2.03
N TYR A 88 9.84 6.87 -2.94
CA TYR A 88 10.95 5.94 -3.19
C TYR A 88 11.86 5.81 -1.96
N THR A 89 12.18 6.93 -1.30
CA THR A 89 12.97 6.93 -0.07
C THR A 89 12.29 6.18 1.06
N ALA A 90 10.99 6.41 1.29
CA ALA A 90 10.22 5.74 2.33
C ALA A 90 10.11 4.24 2.08
N ILE A 91 9.91 3.81 0.83
CA ILE A 91 9.89 2.40 0.46
C ILE A 91 11.27 1.76 0.67
N ALA A 92 12.36 2.45 0.33
CA ALA A 92 13.71 1.93 0.50
C ALA A 92 14.21 1.95 1.95
N ALA A 93 13.63 2.80 2.80
CA ALA A 93 14.03 2.98 4.20
C ALA A 93 13.65 1.81 5.12
N PHE A 94 12.72 0.94 4.69
CA PHE A 94 12.18 -0.12 5.53
C PHE A 94 12.34 -1.51 4.88
N GLN A 95 12.64 -2.54 5.69
CA GLN A 95 12.67 -3.92 5.22
C GLN A 95 11.26 -4.53 5.30
N TRP A 96 10.61 -4.65 4.15
CA TRP A 96 9.26 -5.20 4.04
C TRP A 96 9.25 -6.72 4.21
N SER A 97 8.21 -7.25 4.85
CA SER A 97 7.98 -8.69 4.92
C SER A 97 7.54 -9.23 3.57
N GLU A 98 7.67 -10.54 3.37
CA GLU A 98 7.33 -11.21 2.09
C GLU A 98 5.89 -10.96 1.63
N ASN A 99 4.99 -10.64 2.55
CA ASN A 99 3.59 -10.33 2.27
C ASN A 99 3.35 -8.88 1.79
N ILE A 100 4.21 -7.93 2.18
CA ILE A 100 4.06 -6.50 1.89
C ILE A 100 5.00 -6.07 0.74
N LEU A 101 6.17 -6.70 0.66
CA LEU A 101 7.17 -6.46 -0.37
C LEU A 101 6.60 -6.46 -1.80
N PRO A 102 5.80 -7.44 -2.26
CA PRO A 102 5.27 -7.43 -3.61
C PRO A 102 4.37 -6.23 -3.88
N VAL A 103 3.57 -5.81 -2.89
CA VAL A 103 2.69 -4.64 -3.00
C VAL A 103 3.51 -3.35 -3.11
N MET A 104 4.57 -3.21 -2.31
CA MET A 104 5.47 -2.05 -2.35
C MET A 104 6.25 -1.94 -3.66
N VAL A 105 6.66 -3.07 -4.23
CA VAL A 105 7.32 -3.13 -5.54
C VAL A 105 6.35 -2.75 -6.65
N ALA A 106 5.11 -3.28 -6.62
CA ALA A 106 4.08 -2.91 -7.58
C ALA A 106 3.74 -1.42 -7.49
N LEU A 107 3.62 -0.89 -6.27
CA LEU A 107 3.34 0.51 -6.00
C LEU A 107 4.45 1.41 -6.57
N ARG A 108 5.72 1.07 -6.33
CA ARG A 108 6.87 1.74 -6.96
C ARG A 108 6.80 1.70 -8.49
N GLY A 109 6.48 0.54 -9.07
CA GLY A 109 6.36 0.36 -10.51
C GLY A 109 5.25 1.21 -11.14
N GLY A 110 4.10 1.32 -10.47
CA GLY A 110 2.98 2.15 -10.90
C GLY A 110 3.35 3.63 -11.00
N PHE A 111 4.10 4.15 -10.02
CA PHE A 111 4.60 5.53 -10.06
C PHE A 111 5.67 5.76 -11.15
N GLU A 112 6.50 4.76 -11.42
CA GLU A 112 7.53 4.83 -12.47
C GLU A 112 6.93 4.90 -13.88
N LEU A 113 5.90 4.10 -14.15
CA LEU A 113 5.19 4.08 -15.44
C LEU A 113 4.46 5.41 -15.71
N HIS A 114 3.85 6.00 -14.67
CA HIS A 114 3.23 7.32 -14.78
C HIS A 114 4.25 8.42 -15.13
N ARG A 115 5.48 8.31 -14.61
CA ARG A 115 6.58 9.23 -14.94
C ARG A 115 7.07 9.06 -16.38
N GLN A 116 7.18 7.82 -16.88
CA GLN A 116 7.66 7.54 -18.23
C GLN A 116 6.66 7.95 -19.33
N GLY A 117 5.36 7.88 -19.07
CA GLY A 117 4.34 8.38 -20.01
C GLY A 117 4.39 9.89 -20.24
N ALA A 118 4.99 10.67 -19.33
CA ALA A 118 5.18 12.11 -19.50
C ALA A 118 6.42 12.48 -20.32
N SER A 119 7.43 11.61 -20.38
CA SER A 119 8.66 11.84 -21.15
C SER A 119 8.54 11.53 -22.65
N ASP A 120 7.51 10.78 -23.08
CA ASP A 120 7.29 10.44 -24.50
C ASP A 120 6.51 11.53 -25.27
N GLN A 121 5.97 12.55 -24.57
CA GLN A 121 5.08 13.56 -25.18
C GLN A 121 5.80 14.85 -25.64
N PHE A 122 7.10 14.99 -25.38
CA PHE A 122 7.90 16.12 -25.87
C PHE A 122 9.20 15.64 -26.50
N PRO A 123 9.23 15.40 -27.83
CA PRO A 123 10.50 15.35 -28.54
C PRO A 123 11.14 16.73 -28.50
N ALA A 124 12.45 16.75 -28.21
CA ALA A 124 13.31 17.92 -28.27
C ALA A 124 13.47 18.47 -29.70
#